data_AF-A0AAX3NXL4-F1
#
_entry.id   AF-A0AAX3NXL4-F1
#
_cell.length_a   1.000
_cell.length_b   1.000
_cell.length_c   1.000
_cell.angle_alpha   90.00
_cell.angle_beta   90.00
_cell.angle_gamma   90.00
#
_symmetry.space_group_name_H-M   'P 1'
#
loop_
_entity.id
_entity.type
_entity.pdbx_description
1 polymer ?
#
loop_
_entity_poly.entity_id
_entity_poly.type
_entity_poly.pdbx_seq_one_letter_code
_entity_poly.pdbx_strand_id
1 'polypeptide(L)' 'MSQPIPKFQEEYSAKIPALTLLTQLGWFFLSPEQALAARDNKPDQVVLRQILRAVLAERTFIHAGKSHPLSTKSVDNL' A
#
# COMPACT_ATOMS: atom_id res chain seq x y z
N MET A 1 33.18 -3.17 36.75
CA MET A 1 31.74 -3.30 36.47
C MET A 1 31.48 -2.73 35.09
N SER A 2 31.54 -3.56 34.04
CA SER A 2 31.30 -3.11 32.67
C SER A 2 29.79 -2.95 32.45
N GLN A 3 29.33 -1.71 32.31
CA GLN A 3 27.91 -1.42 32.04
C GLN A 3 27.56 -1.90 30.63
N PRO A 4 26.50 -2.70 30.44
CA PRO A 4 26.08 -3.13 29.11
C PRO A 4 25.56 -1.93 28.33
N ILE A 5 26.12 -1.74 27.14
CA ILE A 5 25.71 -0.67 26.22
C ILE A 5 24.27 -0.98 25.78
N PRO A 6 23.31 -0.05 25.91
CA PRO A 6 21.93 -0.28 25.51
C PRO A 6 21.87 -0.67 24.03
N LYS A 7 21.23 -1.80 23.74
CA LYS A 7 21.10 -2.35 22.39
C LYS A 7 19.92 -1.65 21.70
N PHE A 8 20.21 -0.72 20.81
CA PHE A 8 19.22 -0.02 19.98
C PHE A 8 18.68 -0.91 18.84
N GLN A 9 18.17 -2.09 19.19
CA GLN A 9 17.56 -3.05 18.27
C GLN A 9 16.02 -3.00 18.29
N GLU A 10 15.42 -2.10 19.07
CA GLU A 10 13.97 -1.95 19.20
C GLU A 10 13.27 -1.79 17.86
N GLU A 11 13.89 -1.04 16.94
CA GLU A 11 13.35 -0.83 15.61
C GLU A 11 13.17 -2.15 14.83
N TYR A 12 14.17 -3.03 14.86
CA TYR A 12 14.13 -4.33 14.19
C TYR A 12 13.19 -5.29 14.91
N SER A 13 13.28 -5.33 16.25
CA SER A 13 12.43 -6.16 17.11
C SER A 13 10.95 -5.82 16.99
N ALA A 14 10.60 -4.58 16.59
CA ALA A 14 9.22 -4.18 16.33
C ALA A 14 8.82 -4.35 14.86
N LYS A 15 9.66 -3.93 13.90
CA LYS A 15 9.31 -3.91 12.47
C LYS A 15 9.20 -5.30 11.86
N ILE A 16 10.10 -6.23 12.19
CA ILE A 16 10.09 -7.59 11.63
C ILE A 16 8.82 -8.36 12.00
N PRO A 17 8.40 -8.43 13.28
CA PRO A 17 7.14 -9.09 13.61
C PRO A 17 5.92 -8.35 13.06
N ALA A 18 5.93 -7.01 13.02
CA ALA A 18 4.85 -6.25 12.39
C ALA A 18 4.71 -6.57 10.89
N LEU A 19 5.82 -6.61 10.17
CA LEU A 19 5.84 -6.97 8.74
C LEU A 19 5.33 -8.40 8.52
N THR A 20 5.76 -9.34 9.36
CA THR A 20 5.30 -10.73 9.31
C THR A 20 3.78 -10.82 9.51
N LEU A 21 3.25 -10.13 10.52
CA LEU A 21 1.82 -10.10 10.80
C LEU A 21 1.02 -9.51 9.63
N LEU A 22 1.46 -8.36 9.09
CA LEU A 22 0.81 -7.72 7.94
C LEU A 22 0.82 -8.65 6.71
N THR A 23 1.94 -9.33 6.46
CA THR A 23 2.03 -10.29 5.36
C THR A 23 1.06 -11.46 5.54
N GLN A 24 0.92 -11.99 6.76
CA GLN A 24 -0.04 -13.05 7.08
C GLN A 24 -1.51 -12.62 6.91
N LEU A 25 -1.80 -11.33 7.13
CA LEU A 25 -3.12 -10.74 6.91
C LEU A 25 -3.42 -10.43 5.43
N GLY A 26 -2.50 -10.77 4.52
CA GLY A 26 -2.66 -10.55 3.07
C GLY A 26 -2.23 -9.16 2.60
N TRP A 27 -1.54 -8.37 3.43
CA TRP A 27 -0.96 -7.11 3.00
C TRP A 27 0.30 -7.36 2.18
N PHE A 28 0.40 -6.68 1.04
CA PHE A 28 1.60 -6.72 0.20
C PHE A 28 2.58 -5.62 0.62
N PHE A 29 3.83 -6.00 0.88
CA PHE A 29 4.88 -5.05 1.20
C PHE A 29 5.39 -4.36 -0.07
N LEU A 30 5.38 -3.03 -0.08
CA LEU A 30 6.07 -2.23 -1.08
C LEU A 30 7.32 -1.59 -0.48
N SER A 31 8.45 -1.72 -1.17
CA SER A 31 9.67 -1.00 -0.78
C SER A 31 9.47 0.51 -0.98
N PRO A 32 10.27 1.36 -0.30
CA PRO A 32 10.20 2.81 -0.49
C PRO A 32 10.39 3.23 -1.95
N GLU A 33 11.28 2.57 -2.69
CA GLU A 33 11.54 2.83 -4.11
C GLU A 33 10.33 2.45 -4.98
N GLN A 34 9.71 1.29 -4.71
CA GLN A 34 8.50 0.85 -5.42
C GLN A 34 7.32 1.78 -5.13
N ALA A 35 7.16 2.19 -3.86
CA ALA A 35 6.11 3.13 -3.46
C ALA A 35 6.30 4.49 -4.14
N LEU A 36 7.53 4.98 -4.25
CA LEU A 36 7.86 6.23 -4.95
C LEU A 36 7.61 6.11 -6.45
N ALA A 37 8.02 5.01 -7.08
CA ALA A 37 7.76 4.75 -8.50
C ALA A 37 6.24 4.69 -8.79
N ALA A 38 5.47 4.05 -7.92
CA ALA A 38 4.00 3.98 -8.03
C ALA A 38 3.29 5.31 -7.76
N ARG A 39 4.02 6.32 -7.26
CA ARG A 39 3.60 7.73 -7.08
C ARG A 39 4.09 8.64 -8.21
N ASP A 40 4.50 8.10 -9.34
CA ASP A 40 5.11 8.83 -10.46
C ASP A 40 6.40 9.57 -10.06
N ASN A 41 7.15 9.03 -9.10
CA ASN A 41 8.32 9.65 -8.48
C ASN A 41 8.06 11.02 -7.83
N LYS A 42 6.80 11.33 -7.50
CA LYS A 42 6.42 12.59 -6.85
C LYS A 42 6.23 12.36 -5.35
N PRO A 43 7.08 12.95 -4.48
CA PRO A 43 6.98 12.76 -3.03
C PRO A 43 5.73 13.40 -2.43
N ASP A 44 5.16 14.44 -3.06
CA ASP A 44 3.90 15.09 -2.65
C ASP A 44 2.66 14.19 -2.80
N GLN A 45 2.78 13.07 -3.51
CA GLN A 45 1.65 12.20 -3.80
C GLN A 45 1.54 11.12 -2.74
N VAL A 46 0.44 11.13 -2.00
CA VAL A 46 0.19 10.15 -0.93
C VAL A 46 -0.39 8.84 -1.50
N VAL A 47 -1.20 8.96 -2.55
CA VAL A 47 -1.98 7.86 -3.14
C VAL A 47 -1.21 7.16 -4.26
N LEU A 48 -1.23 5.83 -4.23
CA LEU A 48 -0.66 4.95 -5.27
C LEU A 48 -1.68 4.82 -6.42
N ARG A 49 -1.78 5.85 -7.27
CA ARG A 49 -2.81 5.95 -8.32
C ARG A 49 -2.88 4.72 -9.22
N GLN A 50 -1.75 4.15 -9.62
CA GLN A 50 -1.74 2.98 -10.51
C GLN A 50 -2.36 1.74 -9.87
N ILE A 51 -2.04 1.50 -8.59
CA ILE A 51 -2.62 0.38 -7.82
C ILE A 51 -4.10 0.62 -7.58
N LEU A 52 -4.48 1.85 -7.24
CA LEU A 52 -5.87 2.23 -7.03
C LEU A 52 -6.69 2.07 -8.32
N ARG A 53 -6.13 2.46 -9.48
CA ARG A 53 -6.75 2.24 -10.81
C ARG A 53 -7.01 0.76 -11.07
N ALA A 54 -6.01 -0.09 -10.85
CA ALA A 54 -6.13 -1.53 -11.06
C ALA A 54 -7.24 -2.13 -10.19
N VAL A 55 -7.24 -1.80 -8.89
CA VAL A 55 -8.26 -2.30 -7.95
C VAL A 55 -9.66 -1.79 -8.31
N LEU A 56 -9.80 -0.51 -8.69
CA LEU A 56 -11.10 0.04 -9.08
C LEU A 56 -11.60 -0.52 -10.42
N ALA A 57 -10.71 -0.86 -11.36
CA ALA A 57 -11.09 -1.46 -12.63
C ALA A 57 -11.70 -2.86 -12.46
N GLU A 58 -11.26 -3.63 -11.46
CA GLU A 58 -11.83 -4.93 -11.12
C GLU A 58 -13.20 -4.84 -10.44
N ARG A 59 -13.55 -3.67 -9.88
CA ARG A 59 -14.80 -3.49 -9.14
C ARG A 59 -15.93 -3.10 -10.08
N THR A 60 -16.96 -3.92 -10.06
CA THR A 60 -18.23 -3.65 -10.73
C THR A 60 -19.28 -3.19 -9.73
N PHE A 61 -20.17 -2.30 -10.14
CA PHE A 61 -21.32 -1.89 -9.35
C PHE A 61 -22.62 -2.31 -10.03
N ILE A 62 -23.65 -2.56 -9.25
CA ILE A 62 -24.98 -2.91 -9.79
C ILE A 62 -25.75 -1.62 -10.02
N HIS A 63 -26.19 -1.40 -11.25
CA HIS A 63 -27.07 -0.30 -11.60
C HIS A 63 -28.24 -0.82 -12.44
N ALA A 64 -29.46 -0.48 -12.05
CA ALA A 64 -30.69 -0.95 -12.70
C ALA A 64 -30.74 -2.48 -12.92
N GLY A 65 -30.25 -3.26 -11.94
CA GLY A 65 -30.22 -4.73 -11.99
C GLY A 65 -29.15 -5.34 -12.89
N LYS A 66 -28.28 -4.52 -13.50
CA LYS A 66 -27.15 -4.96 -14.34
C LYS A 66 -25.83 -4.60 -13.69
N SER A 67 -24.83 -5.49 -13.82
CA SER A 67 -23.47 -5.22 -13.34
C SER A 67 -22.72 -4.37 -14.36
N HIS A 68 -22.18 -3.25 -13.92
CA HIS A 68 -21.42 -2.32 -14.75
C HIS A 68 -20.01 -2.10 -14.17
N PRO A 69 -18.96 -2.10 -14.99
CA PRO A 69 -17.63 -1.71 -14.54
C PRO A 69 -17.56 -0.20 -14.29
N LEU A 70 -16.65 0.22 -13.41
CA LEU A 70 -16.30 1.63 -13.25
C LEU A 70 -15.70 2.18 -14.55
N SER A 71 -16.23 3.31 -15.02
CA SER A 71 -15.72 3.99 -16.22
C SER A 71 -14.33 4.55 -15.97
N THR A 72 -13.43 4.46 -16.95
CA THR A 72 -12.06 5.01 -16.88
C THR A 72 -12.05 6.46 -16.46
N LYS A 73 -12.98 7.29 -16.97
CA LYS A 73 -13.12 8.70 -16.58
C LYS A 73 -13.41 8.93 -15.10
N SER A 74 -14.17 8.04 -14.46
CA SER A 74 -14.49 8.14 -13.03
C SER A 74 -13.31 7.70 -12.16
N VAL A 75 -12.47 6.80 -12.66
CA VAL A 75 -11.25 6.35 -11.99
C VAL A 75 -10.12 7.40 -12.18
N ASP A 76 -10.07 8.10 -13.32
CA ASP A 76 -9.09 9.16 -13.62
C ASP A 76 -9.33 10.49 -12.90
N ASN A 77 -10.57 10.79 -12.51
CA ASN A 77 -10.93 12.03 -11.83
C ASN A 77 -10.72 12.04 -10.29
N LEU A 78 -9.97 11.07 -9.74
CA LEU A 78 -9.63 11.01 -8.32
C LEU A 78 -8.23 11.61 -8.05
#